data_AF-A0A3B9CRL8-F1
#
_entry.id   AF-A0A3B9CRL8-F1
#
_cell.length_a   1.000
_cell.length_b   1.000
_cell.length_c   1.000
_cell.angle_alpha   90.00
_cell.angle_beta   90.00
_cell.angle_gamma   90.00
#
_symmetry.space_group_name_H-M   'P 1'
#
loop_
_entity.id
_entity.type
_entity.pdbx_description
1 polymer ?
#
loop_
_entity_poly.entity_id
_entity_poly.type
_entity_poly.pdbx_seq_one_letter_code
_entity_poly.pdbx_strand_id
1 'polypeptide(L)'
;MECYQKEFNKAVDAEEWKEALLYQHAMCSLRPSNAEYRWALAALYDKLGNKERAVGLMQVLAPLDSRSRGYPKARLWLVDNSSAAGFPLSREDRKKHLQRAVRESTKYKDTSVVISANQRLAQVYLGEQKFQLAAECYKTSARFVPEDYLILADLSSK
;
A
#
# COMPACT_ATOMS: atom_id res chain seq x y z
N MET A 1 -1.98 -15.81 22.08
CA MET A 1 -1.84 -14.90 20.93
C MET A 1 -3.09 -14.87 20.07
N GLU A 2 -3.71 -16.03 19.80
CA GLU A 2 -5.04 -16.09 19.17
C GLU A 2 -6.12 -15.33 19.96
N CYS A 3 -5.97 -15.21 21.28
CA CYS A 3 -6.89 -14.44 22.13
C CYS A 3 -6.98 -12.96 21.71
N TYR A 4 -5.87 -12.22 21.54
CA TYR A 4 -5.94 -10.81 21.13
C TYR A 4 -6.44 -10.60 19.71
N GLN A 5 -6.11 -11.51 18.78
CA GLN A 5 -6.64 -11.44 17.42
C GLN A 5 -8.16 -11.70 17.40
N LYS A 6 -8.62 -12.65 18.22
CA LYS A 6 -10.04 -12.98 18.36
C LYS A 6 -10.82 -11.81 18.98
N GLU A 7 -10.31 -11.23 20.07
CA GLU A 7 -10.95 -10.07 20.69
C GLU A 7 -10.89 -8.83 19.78
N PHE A 8 -9.81 -8.64 19.01
CA PHE A 8 -9.75 -7.62 17.97
C PHE A 8 -10.85 -7.79 16.93
N ASN A 9 -11.03 -9.01 16.40
CA ASN A 9 -12.06 -9.26 15.39
C ASN A 9 -13.46 -8.99 15.95
N LYS A 10 -13.76 -9.44 17.17
CA LYS A 10 -15.04 -9.15 17.83
C LYS A 10 -15.28 -7.65 17.99
N ALA A 11 -14.28 -6.90 18.45
CA ALA A 11 -14.41 -5.45 18.60
C ALA A 11 -14.60 -4.75 17.25
N VAL A 12 -13.99 -5.24 16.17
CA VAL A 12 -14.23 -4.75 14.80
C VAL A 12 -15.66 -5.05 14.34
N ASP A 13 -16.15 -6.26 14.58
CA ASP A 13 -17.51 -6.69 14.22
C ASP A 13 -18.59 -5.91 15.02
N ALA A 14 -18.27 -5.54 16.25
CA ALA A 14 -19.10 -4.69 17.11
C ALA A 14 -18.93 -3.18 16.86
N GLU A 15 -18.05 -2.79 15.93
CA GLU A 15 -17.67 -1.39 15.65
C GLU A 15 -17.11 -0.62 16.86
N GLU A 16 -16.56 -1.34 17.84
CA GLU A 16 -15.91 -0.82 19.04
C GLU A 16 -14.45 -0.41 18.73
N TRP A 17 -14.29 0.63 17.91
CA TRP A 17 -13.00 1.02 17.33
C TRP A 17 -11.90 1.35 18.36
N LYS A 18 -12.28 1.83 19.56
CA LYS A 18 -11.32 2.11 20.64
C LYS A 18 -10.74 0.83 21.24
N GLU A 19 -11.54 -0.22 21.35
CA GLU A 19 -11.13 -1.51 21.88
C GLU A 19 -10.34 -2.30 20.84
N ALA A 20 -10.78 -2.26 19.57
CA ALA A 20 -9.99 -2.73 18.44
C ALA A 20 -8.59 -2.08 18.43
N LEU A 21 -8.49 -0.78 18.72
CA LEU A 21 -7.20 -0.08 18.80
C LEU A 21 -6.31 -0.60 19.94
N LEU A 22 -6.90 -0.87 21.11
CA LEU A 22 -6.17 -1.44 22.25
C LEU A 22 -5.60 -2.82 21.92
N TYR A 23 -6.41 -3.71 21.35
CA TYR A 23 -5.96 -5.05 20.96
C TYR A 23 -4.90 -4.99 19.86
N GLN A 24 -5.05 -4.08 18.90
CA GLN A 24 -4.05 -3.88 17.85
C GLN A 24 -2.70 -3.40 18.43
N HIS A 25 -2.72 -2.48 19.39
CA HIS A 25 -1.50 -2.09 20.12
C HIS A 25 -0.85 -3.26 20.84
N ALA A 26 -1.64 -4.08 21.55
CA ALA A 26 -1.12 -5.26 22.23
C ALA A 26 -0.44 -6.22 21.24
N MET A 27 -1.04 -6.46 20.06
CA MET A 27 -0.43 -7.29 19.01
C MET A 27 0.87 -6.68 18.47
N CYS A 28 0.94 -5.37 18.28
CA CYS A 28 2.18 -4.67 17.90
C CYS A 28 3.28 -4.78 18.96
N SER A 29 2.93 -4.68 20.25
CA SER A 29 3.87 -4.81 21.37
C SER A 29 4.44 -6.23 21.49
N LEU A 30 3.61 -7.25 21.26
CA LEU A 30 4.04 -8.65 21.29
C LEU A 30 4.92 -9.03 20.09
N ARG A 31 4.70 -8.41 18.94
CA ARG A 31 5.48 -8.66 17.71
C ARG A 31 5.91 -7.34 17.07
N PRO A 32 6.90 -6.65 17.67
CA PRO A 32 7.30 -5.34 17.18
C PRO A 32 7.86 -5.41 15.75
N SER A 33 8.47 -6.51 15.32
CA SER A 33 8.99 -6.63 13.95
C SER A 33 7.92 -6.95 12.88
N ASN A 34 6.67 -7.24 13.27
CA ASN A 34 5.62 -7.60 12.31
C ASN A 34 5.06 -6.36 11.61
N ALA A 35 5.45 -6.18 10.34
CA ALA A 35 4.99 -5.07 9.51
C ALA A 35 3.48 -5.08 9.26
N GLU A 36 2.84 -6.26 9.21
CA GLU A 36 1.39 -6.37 8.97
C GLU A 36 0.58 -5.81 10.13
N TYR A 37 0.98 -6.11 11.38
CA TYR A 37 0.31 -5.55 12.56
C TYR A 37 0.50 -4.04 12.67
N ARG A 38 1.71 -3.54 12.35
CA ARG A 38 1.96 -2.10 12.33
C ARG A 38 1.17 -1.39 11.22
N TRP A 39 1.01 -2.03 10.06
CA TRP A 39 0.19 -1.49 8.98
C TRP A 39 -1.30 -1.47 9.38
N ALA A 40 -1.81 -2.54 9.98
CA ALA A 40 -3.19 -2.58 10.48
C ALA A 40 -3.42 -1.51 11.57
N LEU A 41 -2.45 -1.27 12.45
CA LEU A 41 -2.50 -0.17 13.42
C LEU A 41 -2.59 1.20 12.74
N ALA A 42 -1.78 1.44 11.71
CA ALA A 42 -1.81 2.67 10.94
C ALA A 42 -3.15 2.87 10.21
N ALA A 43 -3.68 1.81 9.58
CA ALA A 43 -4.98 1.84 8.92
C ALA A 43 -6.12 2.12 9.91
N LEU A 44 -6.03 1.61 11.14
CA LEU A 44 -7.02 1.87 12.18
C LEU A 44 -6.96 3.32 12.68
N TYR A 45 -5.77 3.91 12.81
CA TYR A 45 -5.63 5.33 13.10
C TYR A 45 -6.25 6.21 12.02
N ASP A 46 -6.04 5.86 10.75
CA ASP A 46 -6.65 6.56 9.60
C ASP A 46 -8.19 6.48 9.67
N LYS A 47 -8.73 5.28 9.92
CA LYS A 47 -10.18 5.06 10.08
C LYS A 47 -10.77 5.87 11.25
N LEU A 48 -10.01 6.05 12.32
CA LEU A 48 -10.39 6.86 13.49
C LEU A 48 -10.17 8.37 13.29
N GLY A 49 -9.78 8.81 12.09
CA GLY A 49 -9.53 10.22 11.76
C GLY A 49 -8.19 10.75 12.30
N ASN A 50 -7.38 9.92 12.93
CA ASN A 50 -6.05 10.29 13.40
C ASN A 50 -5.00 10.15 12.28
N LYS A 51 -5.15 11.00 11.26
CA LYS A 51 -4.33 10.98 10.04
C LYS A 51 -2.84 11.16 10.35
N GLU A 52 -2.48 12.06 11.26
CA GLU A 52 -1.07 12.32 11.59
C GLU A 52 -0.34 11.06 12.08
N ARG A 53 -0.96 10.30 13.01
CA ARG A 53 -0.37 9.04 13.49
C ARG A 53 -0.34 7.98 12.40
N ALA A 54 -1.36 7.90 11.55
CA ALA A 54 -1.37 6.98 10.43
C ALA A 54 -0.20 7.27 9.47
N VAL A 55 -0.01 8.52 9.08
CA VAL A 55 1.10 8.95 8.22
C VAL A 55 2.45 8.60 8.82
N GLY A 56 2.68 8.96 10.08
CA GLY A 56 3.96 8.68 10.75
C GLY A 56 4.30 7.19 10.76
N LEU A 57 3.33 6.33 11.06
CA LEU A 57 3.53 4.87 11.00
C LEU A 57 3.79 4.36 9.57
N MET A 58 3.05 4.88 8.58
CA MET A 58 3.22 4.47 7.19
C MET A 58 4.60 4.87 6.65
N GLN A 59 5.11 6.06 7.00
CA GLN A 59 6.46 6.50 6.63
C GLN A 59 7.55 5.62 7.25
N VAL A 60 7.38 5.19 8.50
CA VAL A 60 8.31 4.25 9.16
C VAL A 60 8.26 2.86 8.50
N LEU A 61 7.09 2.39 8.07
CA LEU A 61 6.94 1.10 7.38
C LEU A 61 7.46 1.13 5.94
N ALA A 62 7.41 2.27 5.29
CA ALA A 62 7.74 2.44 3.89
C ALA A 62 8.68 3.62 3.64
N PRO A 63 9.87 3.66 4.28
CA PRO A 63 10.82 4.73 4.07
C PRO A 63 11.21 4.83 2.59
N LEU A 64 11.29 6.05 2.10
CA LEU A 64 11.61 6.35 0.71
C LEU A 64 13.12 6.16 0.43
N ASP A 65 13.97 6.72 1.29
CA ASP A 65 15.43 6.76 1.09
C ASP A 65 16.19 5.62 1.77
N SER A 66 15.50 4.72 2.47
CA SER A 66 16.16 3.58 3.08
C SER A 66 16.53 2.51 2.06
N ARG A 67 17.76 1.99 2.17
CA ARG A 67 18.19 0.78 1.46
C ARG A 67 17.43 -0.47 1.90
N SER A 68 16.83 -0.46 3.10
CA SER A 68 16.03 -1.57 3.61
C SER A 68 14.70 -1.69 2.86
N ARG A 69 14.23 -2.93 2.68
CA ARG A 69 12.90 -3.21 2.11
C ARG A 69 11.82 -2.69 3.07
N GLY A 70 10.80 -2.03 2.51
CA GLY A 70 9.64 -1.57 3.28
C GLY A 70 8.45 -2.53 3.20
N TYR A 71 7.30 -2.05 3.66
CA TYR A 71 6.02 -2.74 3.53
C TYR A 71 5.25 -2.23 2.31
N PRO A 72 4.89 -3.09 1.35
CA PRO A 72 4.38 -2.64 0.05
C PRO A 72 2.98 -2.03 0.14
N LYS A 73 2.10 -2.50 1.04
CA LYS A 73 0.79 -1.86 1.28
C LYS A 73 0.92 -0.45 1.86
N ALA A 74 1.90 -0.22 2.72
CA ALA A 74 2.16 1.11 3.27
C ALA A 74 2.62 2.08 2.17
N ARG A 75 3.39 1.60 1.17
CA ARG A 75 3.77 2.42 0.00
C ARG A 75 2.55 2.82 -0.83
N LEU A 76 1.63 1.90 -1.10
CA LEU A 76 0.40 2.22 -1.81
C LEU A 76 -0.44 3.25 -1.04
N TRP A 77 -0.60 3.06 0.26
CA TRP A 77 -1.34 4.00 1.09
C TRP A 77 -0.73 5.41 1.04
N LEU A 78 0.61 5.53 1.12
CA LEU A 78 1.29 6.84 1.00
C LEU A 78 1.05 7.49 -0.36
N VAL A 79 1.08 6.71 -1.45
CA VAL A 79 0.81 7.20 -2.82
C VAL A 79 -0.62 7.71 -2.97
N ASP A 80 -1.59 6.99 -2.41
CA ASP A 80 -3.00 7.32 -2.53
C ASP A 80 -3.41 8.49 -1.63
N ASN A 81 -2.77 8.64 -0.47
CA ASN A 81 -3.16 9.63 0.54
C ASN A 81 -2.26 10.87 0.60
N SER A 82 -1.16 10.93 -0.17
CA SER A 82 -0.16 12.01 -0.08
C SER A 82 -0.76 13.42 -0.08
N SER A 83 -1.72 13.67 -0.96
CA SER A 83 -2.35 14.99 -1.09
C SER A 83 -3.36 15.24 0.04
N ALA A 84 -4.21 14.27 0.34
CA ALA A 84 -5.30 14.39 1.32
C ALA A 84 -4.82 14.42 2.78
N ALA A 85 -3.60 13.96 3.05
CA ALA A 85 -3.00 13.91 4.37
C ALA A 85 -1.85 14.93 4.53
N GLY A 86 -1.71 15.88 3.61
CA GLY A 86 -0.86 17.07 3.79
C GLY A 86 0.64 16.86 3.55
N PHE A 87 1.04 15.78 2.86
CA PHE A 87 2.43 15.51 2.47
C PHE A 87 2.50 15.19 0.96
N PRO A 88 2.28 16.16 0.07
CA PRO A 88 2.22 15.88 -1.36
C PRO A 88 3.53 15.25 -1.85
N LEU A 89 3.42 14.07 -2.47
CA LEU A 89 4.56 13.40 -3.08
C LEU A 89 4.84 13.99 -4.46
N SER A 90 6.11 14.22 -4.76
CA SER A 90 6.54 14.53 -6.12
C SER A 90 6.21 13.36 -7.06
N ARG A 91 6.12 13.62 -8.37
CA ARG A 91 5.90 12.57 -9.36
C ARG A 91 7.00 11.50 -9.29
N GLU A 92 8.24 11.92 -9.05
CA GLU A 92 9.39 11.03 -8.93
C GLU A 92 9.30 10.15 -7.68
N ASP A 93 8.92 10.71 -6.53
CA ASP A 93 8.81 9.94 -5.29
C ASP A 93 7.62 8.97 -5.34
N ARG A 94 6.50 9.40 -5.95
CA ARG A 94 5.36 8.53 -6.25
C ARG A 94 5.82 7.31 -7.07
N LYS A 95 6.57 7.54 -8.15
CA LYS A 95 7.13 6.50 -9.00
C LYS A 95 8.04 5.55 -8.22
N LYS A 96 8.96 6.09 -7.41
CA LYS A 96 9.84 5.30 -6.54
C LYS A 96 9.05 4.43 -5.56
N HIS A 97 8.03 4.96 -4.89
CA HIS A 97 7.17 4.19 -4.00
C HIS A 97 6.48 3.03 -4.73
N LEU A 98 5.94 3.27 -5.93
CA LEU A 98 5.26 2.25 -6.73
C LEU A 98 6.22 1.15 -7.23
N GLN A 99 7.37 1.52 -7.77
CA GLN A 99 8.40 0.57 -8.20
C GLN A 99 8.87 -0.31 -7.03
N ARG A 100 9.08 0.30 -5.86
CA ARG A 100 9.44 -0.44 -4.65
C ARG A 100 8.30 -1.34 -4.15
N ALA A 101 7.05 -0.92 -4.26
CA ALA A 101 5.90 -1.74 -3.89
C ALA A 101 5.82 -3.02 -4.75
N VAL A 102 6.02 -2.92 -6.07
CA VAL A 102 6.08 -4.09 -6.97
C VAL A 102 7.26 -5.00 -6.63
N ARG A 103 8.43 -4.44 -6.35
CA ARG A 103 9.61 -5.25 -5.97
C ARG A 103 9.39 -5.98 -4.65
N GLU A 104 8.81 -5.30 -3.66
CA GLU A 104 8.65 -5.80 -2.30
C GLU A 104 7.47 -6.77 -2.17
N SER A 105 6.43 -6.66 -3.02
CA SER A 105 5.26 -7.55 -2.99
C SER A 105 5.59 -9.01 -3.29
N THR A 106 6.66 -9.29 -4.04
CA THR A 106 7.17 -10.66 -4.26
C THR A 106 7.44 -11.41 -2.96
N LYS A 107 7.98 -10.73 -1.94
CA LYS A 107 8.24 -11.29 -0.61
C LYS A 107 6.94 -11.62 0.13
N TYR A 108 5.96 -10.73 0.03
CA TYR A 108 4.70 -10.84 0.74
C TYR A 108 3.64 -11.66 -0.02
N LYS A 109 3.96 -12.07 -1.26
CA LYS A 109 3.05 -12.79 -2.18
C LYS A 109 1.68 -12.10 -2.32
N ASP A 110 1.70 -10.78 -2.26
CA ASP A 110 0.48 -9.97 -2.27
C ASP A 110 0.16 -9.52 -3.69
N THR A 111 -0.66 -10.33 -4.37
CA THR A 111 -1.11 -10.07 -5.75
C THR A 111 -1.90 -8.77 -5.85
N SER A 112 -2.67 -8.40 -4.82
CA SER A 112 -3.46 -7.17 -4.82
C SER A 112 -2.56 -5.93 -4.94
N VAL A 113 -1.40 -5.96 -4.26
CA VAL A 113 -0.40 -4.90 -4.35
C VAL A 113 0.31 -4.92 -5.71
N VAL A 114 0.60 -6.10 -6.27
CA VAL A 114 1.17 -6.20 -7.63
C VAL A 114 0.28 -5.51 -8.65
N ILE A 115 -1.02 -5.82 -8.64
CA ILE A 115 -2.01 -5.22 -9.56
C ILE A 115 -2.06 -3.71 -9.35
N SER A 116 -2.36 -3.29 -8.12
CA SER A 116 -2.58 -1.89 -7.75
C SER A 116 -1.36 -1.00 -8.03
N ALA A 117 -0.15 -1.51 -7.75
CA ALA A 117 1.08 -0.77 -7.97
C ALA A 117 1.42 -0.66 -9.46
N ASN A 118 1.24 -1.74 -10.24
CA ASN A 118 1.50 -1.70 -11.68
C ASN A 118 0.53 -0.78 -12.42
N GLN A 119 -0.77 -0.84 -12.11
CA GLN A 119 -1.76 0.06 -12.73
C GLN A 119 -1.43 1.54 -12.44
N ARG A 120 -1.12 1.89 -11.19
CA ARG A 120 -0.71 3.26 -10.83
C ARG A 120 0.62 3.67 -11.47
N LEU A 121 1.57 2.75 -11.57
CA LEU A 121 2.87 3.02 -12.20
C LEU A 121 2.72 3.23 -13.71
N ALA A 122 1.84 2.47 -14.36
CA ALA A 122 1.49 2.67 -15.76
C ALA A 122 0.93 4.07 -15.98
N GLN A 123 0.01 4.53 -15.13
CA GLN A 123 -0.55 5.89 -15.21
C GLN A 123 0.54 6.98 -15.08
N VAL A 124 1.52 6.79 -14.19
CA VAL A 124 2.68 7.70 -14.10
C VAL A 124 3.48 7.70 -15.41
N TYR A 125 3.75 6.54 -16.00
CA TYR A 125 4.49 6.43 -17.25
C TYR A 125 3.73 7.00 -18.46
N LEU A 126 2.40 6.85 -18.50
CA LEU A 126 1.56 7.49 -19.52
C LEU A 126 1.67 9.01 -19.43
N GLY A 127 1.62 9.58 -18.23
CA GLY A 127 1.84 11.01 -18.01
C GLY A 127 3.27 11.49 -18.33
N GLU A 128 4.22 10.57 -18.48
CA GLU A 128 5.60 10.83 -18.96
C GLU A 128 5.78 10.45 -20.44
N GLN A 129 4.73 10.04 -21.16
CA GLN A 129 4.77 9.52 -22.54
C GLN A 129 5.68 8.30 -22.75
N LYS A 130 5.95 7.53 -21.69
CA LYS A 130 6.76 6.31 -21.74
C LYS A 130 5.86 5.09 -21.98
N PHE A 131 5.27 5.02 -23.17
CA PHE A 131 4.24 4.03 -23.52
C PHE A 131 4.70 2.57 -23.35
N GLN A 132 5.94 2.25 -23.73
CA GLN A 132 6.50 0.91 -23.57
C GLN A 132 6.54 0.47 -22.09
N LEU A 133 6.97 1.36 -21.19
CA LEU A 133 7.00 1.05 -19.76
C LEU A 133 5.59 0.96 -19.15
N ALA A 134 4.65 1.77 -19.64
CA ALA A 134 3.25 1.67 -19.24
C ALA A 134 2.65 0.32 -19.68
N ALA A 135 2.95 -0.13 -20.91
CA ALA A 135 2.51 -1.42 -21.41
C ALA A 135 3.08 -2.60 -20.60
N GLU A 136 4.36 -2.58 -20.23
CA GLU A 136 4.92 -3.65 -19.37
C GLU A 136 4.25 -3.71 -17.98
N CYS A 137 3.88 -2.56 -17.41
CA CYS A 137 3.13 -2.51 -16.17
C CYS A 137 1.73 -3.16 -16.34
N TYR A 138 0.96 -2.75 -17.35
CA TYR A 138 -0.37 -3.33 -17.60
C TYR A 138 -0.30 -4.80 -17.98
N LYS A 139 0.72 -5.25 -18.71
CA LYS A 139 0.94 -6.67 -18.99
C LYS A 139 1.14 -7.49 -17.73
N THR A 140 1.74 -6.90 -16.71
CA THR A 140 1.92 -7.54 -15.40
C THR A 140 0.61 -7.64 -14.64
N SER A 141 -0.21 -6.58 -14.61
CA SER A 141 -1.52 -6.60 -13.93
C SER A 141 -2.57 -7.41 -14.70
N ALA A 142 -2.54 -7.41 -16.04
CA ALA A 142 -3.47 -8.13 -16.91
C ALA A 142 -3.47 -9.65 -16.73
N ARG A 143 -2.37 -10.21 -16.17
CA ARG A 143 -2.31 -11.62 -15.74
C ARG A 143 -3.34 -11.96 -14.67
N PHE A 144 -3.85 -10.96 -13.96
CA PHE A 144 -4.80 -11.10 -12.87
C PHE A 144 -6.11 -10.32 -13.12
N VAL A 145 -6.06 -9.27 -13.93
CA VAL A 145 -7.20 -8.39 -14.26
C VAL A 145 -7.33 -8.31 -15.80
N PRO A 146 -8.07 -9.23 -16.44
CA PRO A 146 -8.11 -9.33 -17.90
C PRO A 146 -8.55 -8.03 -18.62
N GLU A 147 -9.29 -7.15 -17.95
CA GLU A 147 -9.71 -5.84 -18.47
C GLU A 147 -8.51 -4.95 -18.84
N ASP A 148 -7.36 -5.12 -18.16
CA ASP A 148 -6.14 -4.39 -18.49
C ASP A 148 -5.59 -4.76 -19.88
N TYR A 149 -6.00 -5.89 -20.49
CA TYR A 149 -5.66 -6.21 -21.88
C TYR A 149 -6.29 -5.24 -22.88
N LEU A 150 -7.45 -4.65 -22.57
CA LEU A 150 -8.06 -3.63 -23.43
C LEU A 150 -7.17 -2.39 -23.49
N ILE A 151 -6.65 -1.97 -22.33
CA ILE A 151 -5.72 -0.83 -22.24
C ILE A 151 -4.43 -1.13 -23.00
N LEU A 152 -3.92 -2.36 -22.93
CA LEU A 152 -2.72 -2.77 -23.69
C LEU A 152 -2.94 -2.70 -25.21
N ALA A 153 -4.09 -3.14 -25.69
CA ALA A 153 -4.42 -3.08 -27.11
C ALA A 153 -4.39 -1.63 -27.62
N ASP A 154 -5.02 -0.71 -26.89
CA ASP A 154 -5.02 0.71 -27.22
C ASP A 154 -3.60 1.30 -27.20
N LEU A 155 -2.76 0.90 -26.26
CA LEU A 155 -1.37 1.37 -26.18
C LEU A 155 -0.48 0.83 -27.30
N SER A 156 -0.76 -0.37 -27.81
CA SER A 156 0.01 -0.96 -28.92
C SER A 156 -0.28 -0.30 -30.28
N SER A 157 -1.36 0.47 -30.38
CA SER A 157 -1.74 1.23 -31.58
C SER A 157 -1.13 2.64 -31.66
N LYS A 158 -0.39 3.08 -30.63
CA LYS A 158 0.23 4.42 -30.52
C LYS A 158 1.74 4.34 -30.72
#